data_AF-A0A1C2XQR0-F1
#
_entry.id   AF-A0A1C2XQR0-F1
#
_cell.length_a   1.000
_cell.length_b   1.000
_cell.length_c   1.000
_cell.angle_alpha   90.00
_cell.angle_beta   90.00
_cell.angle_gamma   90.00
#
_symmetry.space_group_name_H-M   'P 1'
#
loop_
_entity.id
_entity.type
_entity.pdbx_description
1 polymer ?
#
loop_
_entity_poly.entity_id
_entity_poly.type
_entity_poly.pdbx_seq_one_letter_code
_entity_poly.pdbx_strand_id
1 'polypeptide(L)' 'MMFIGVVIFLVGLFLVIDCKGQVSQSLSKSLFNKDDKTLGILRERFARGEISGEEYKAMKNVLENNN' A
#
# COMPACT_ATOMS: atom_id res chain seq x y z
N MET A 1 3.90 34.30 -12.42
CA MET A 1 4.00 34.37 -10.95
C MET A 1 2.87 33.67 -10.19
N MET A 2 1.62 33.62 -10.70
CA MET A 2 0.51 32.94 -10.00
C MET A 2 0.50 31.40 -10.15
N PHE A 3 0.98 30.87 -11.28
CA PHE A 3 0.99 29.43 -11.56
C PHE A 3 2.03 28.64 -10.74
N ILE A 4 3.13 29.29 -10.33
CA ILE A 4 4.20 28.61 -9.60
C ILE A 4 3.71 28.12 -8.23
N GLY A 5 2.84 28.89 -7.57
CA GLY A 5 2.22 28.50 -6.31
C GLY A 5 1.26 27.33 -6.46
N VAL A 6 0.53 27.26 -7.57
CA VAL A 6 -0.38 26.14 -7.87
C VAL A 6 0.41 24.85 -8.10
N VAL A 7 1.52 24.92 -8.84
CA VAL A 7 2.39 23.75 -9.08
C VAL A 7 3.00 23.23 -7.78
N ILE A 8 3.53 24.12 -6.93
CA ILE A 8 4.09 23.73 -5.63
C ILE A 8 3.01 23.16 -4.72
N PHE A 9 1.80 23.74 -4.72
CA PHE A 9 0.67 23.23 -3.95
C PHE A 9 0.24 21.84 -4.42
N LEU A 10 0.17 21.58 -5.74
CA LEU A 10 -0.17 20.27 -6.27
C LEU A 10 0.90 19.22 -5.96
N VAL A 11 2.18 19.57 -6.03
CA VAL A 11 3.28 18.66 -5.65
C VAL A 11 3.26 18.38 -4.14
N GLY A 12 3.02 19.40 -3.31
CA GLY A 12 2.84 19.22 -1.87
C GLY A 12 1.61 18.38 -1.52
N LEU A 13 0.49 18.61 -2.21
CA LEU A 13 -0.74 17.83 -2.05
C LEU A 13 -0.53 16.37 -2.49
N PHE A 14 0.16 16.16 -3.61
CA PHE A 14 0.53 14.84 -4.11
C PHE A 14 1.40 14.09 -3.09
N LEU A 15 2.44 14.73 -2.56
CA LEU A 15 3.28 14.15 -1.48
C LEU A 15 2.47 13.80 -0.22
N VAL A 16 1.50 14.62 0.18
CA VAL A 16 0.62 14.34 1.34
C VAL A 16 -0.39 13.22 1.04
N ILE A 17 -0.89 13.12 -0.19
CA ILE A 17 -1.77 12.02 -0.64
C ILE A 17 -0.99 10.70 -0.72
N ASP A 18 0.26 10.72 -1.21
CA ASP A 18 1.15 9.57 -1.22
C ASP A 18 1.59 9.15 0.19
N CYS A 19 1.73 10.10 1.12
CA CYS A 19 1.89 9.79 2.54
C CYS A 19 0.66 9.07 3.14
N LYS A 20 -0.53 9.27 2.56
CA LYS A 20 -1.77 8.59 2.97
C LYS A 20 -1.87 7.15 2.44
N GLY A 21 -1.01 6.76 1.50
CA GLY A 21 -0.76 5.36 1.13
C GLY A 21 0.03 4.58 2.18
N GLN A 22 0.58 5.26 3.20
CA GLN A 22 1.35 4.66 4.29
C GLN A 22 0.62 4.63 5.64
N VAL A 23 -0.66 5.02 5.68
CA VAL A 23 -1.53 4.86 6.87
C VAL A 23 -2.45 3.63 6.71
N SER A 24 -1.88 2.52 6.26
CA SER A 24 -2.35 1.19 6.67
C SER A 24 -1.35 0.53 7.61
N GLN A 25 -0.53 1.35 8.29
CA GLN A 25 0.32 0.94 9.41
C GLN A 25 -0.30 1.32 10.77
N SER A 26 -1.63 1.44 10.83
CA SER A 26 -2.34 1.23 12.09
C SER A 26 -2.44 -0.29 12.32
N LEU A 27 -1.52 -0.80 13.14
CA LEU A 27 -1.90 -1.69 14.24
C LEU A 27 -2.41 -3.07 13.79
N SER A 28 -1.61 -4.01 13.31
CA SER A 28 -0.51 -4.64 14.06
C SER A 28 -0.74 -4.69 15.58
N LYS A 29 -1.89 -5.16 16.04
CA LYS A 29 -2.00 -5.71 17.41
C LYS A 29 -3.14 -6.70 17.55
N SER A 30 -2.99 -7.86 16.92
CA SER A 30 -3.57 -9.15 17.33
C SER A 30 -3.85 -9.99 16.09
N LEU A 31 -2.86 -10.75 15.62
CA LEU A 31 -3.08 -12.10 15.09
C LEU A 31 -1.71 -12.63 14.66
N PHE A 32 -1.10 -13.42 15.54
CA PHE A 32 -0.01 -14.31 15.20
C PHE A 32 -0.60 -15.51 14.47
N ASN A 33 -1.09 -15.31 13.25
CA ASN A 33 -1.45 -16.40 12.36
C ASN A 33 -0.44 -16.47 11.22
N LYS A 34 0.03 -17.68 10.90
CA LYS A 34 1.08 -17.92 9.88
C LYS A 34 0.70 -17.36 8.50
N ASP A 35 -0.61 -17.27 8.23
CA ASP A 35 -1.19 -16.77 6.98
C ASP A 35 -0.99 -15.26 6.81
N ASP A 36 -0.97 -14.51 7.91
CA ASP A 36 -0.71 -13.06 7.90
C ASP A 36 0.72 -12.73 7.48
N LYS A 37 1.67 -13.67 7.70
CA LYS A 37 3.07 -13.48 7.26
C LYS A 37 3.18 -13.48 5.74
N THR A 38 2.43 -14.36 5.07
CA THR A 38 2.44 -14.45 3.61
C THR A 38 1.74 -13.26 2.97
N LEU A 39 0.59 -12.85 3.53
CA LEU A 39 -0.09 -11.62 3.12
C LEU A 39 0.73 -10.36 3.39
N GLY A 40 1.49 -10.34 4.49
CA GLY A 40 2.44 -9.27 4.82
C GLY A 40 3.54 -9.12 3.77
N ILE A 41 4.17 -10.22 3.38
CA ILE A 41 5.19 -10.23 2.30
C ILE A 41 4.56 -9.78 0.97
N LEU A 42 3.36 -10.25 0.64
CA LEU A 42 2.69 -9.87 -0.60
C LEU A 42 2.39 -8.36 -0.64
N ARG A 43 1.95 -7.78 0.50
CA ARG A 43 1.73 -6.34 0.64
C ARG A 43 3.02 -5.55 0.50
N GLU A 44 4.10 -6.03 1.10
CA GLU A 44 5.42 -5.38 1.00
C GLU A 44 5.90 -5.32 -0.45
N ARG A 45 5.77 -6.42 -1.20
CA ARG A 45 6.17 -6.48 -2.61
C ARG A 45 5.34 -5.54 -3.50
N PHE A 46 4.05 -5.40 -3.22
CA PHE A 46 3.19 -4.43 -3.92
C PHE A 46 3.60 -2.99 -3.61
N ALA A 47 3.88 -2.66 -2.34
CA ALA A 47 4.34 -1.33 -1.94
C ALA A 47 5.71 -0.97 -2.53
N ARG A 48 6.58 -1.96 -2.74
CA ARG A 48 7.87 -1.82 -3.44
C ARG A 48 7.73 -1.70 -4.96
N GLY A 49 6.55 -1.95 -5.52
CA GLY A 49 6.32 -1.97 -6.96
C GLY A 49 6.93 -3.20 -7.67
N GLU A 50 7.30 -4.24 -6.92
CA GLU A 50 7.83 -5.50 -7.49
C GLU A 50 6.74 -6.33 -8.18
N ILE A 51 5.47 -6.06 -7.85
CA ILE A 51 4.29 -6.69 -8.43
C ILE A 51 3.25 -5.62 -8.74
N SER A 52 2.48 -5.83 -9.79
CA SER A 52 1.36 -4.97 -10.17
C SER A 52 0.15 -5.16 -9.25
N GLY A 53 -0.80 -4.21 -9.30
CA GLY A 53 -2.03 -4.31 -8.52
C GLY A 53 -2.91 -5.52 -8.91
N GLU A 54 -2.84 -5.95 -10.17
CA GLU A 54 -3.56 -7.12 -10.66
C GLU A 54 -2.96 -8.42 -10.08
N GLU A 55 -1.63 -8.55 -10.08
CA GLU A 55 -0.92 -9.68 -9.48
C GLU A 55 -1.12 -9.73 -7.97
N TYR A 56 -1.09 -8.59 -7.29
CA TYR A 56 -1.40 -8.48 -5.86
C TYR A 56 -2.80 -9.01 -5.57
N LYS A 57 -3.81 -8.58 -6.34
CA LYS A 57 -5.21 -9.01 -6.16
C LYS A 57 -5.39 -10.50 -6.43
N ALA A 58 -4.75 -11.03 -7.45
CA ALA A 58 -4.80 -12.46 -7.78
C ALA A 58 -4.18 -13.31 -6.66
N MET A 59 -2.98 -12.97 -6.19
CA MET A 59 -2.31 -13.70 -5.10
C MET A 59 -3.05 -13.56 -3.77
N LYS A 60 -3.58 -12.38 -3.45
CA LYS A 60 -4.38 -12.17 -2.25
C LYS A 60 -5.61 -13.08 -2.24
N ASN A 61 -6.32 -13.17 -3.36
CA ASN A 61 -7.50 -14.03 -3.48
C ASN A 61 -7.15 -15.52 -3.34
N VAL A 62 -5.99 -15.95 -3.84
CA VAL A 62 -5.52 -17.34 -3.65
C VAL A 62 -5.21 -17.60 -2.17
N LEU A 63 -4.53 -16.68 -1.49
CA LEU A 63 -4.16 -16.84 -0.08
C LEU A 63 -5.38 -16.81 0.86
N GLU A 64 -6.41 -16.03 0.54
CA GLU A 64 -7.63 -15.95 1.35
C GLU A 64 -8.60 -17.14 1.12
N ASN A 65 -8.60 -17.76 -0.06
CA ASN A 65 -9.47 -18.93 -0.35
C ASN A 65 -8.84 -20.29 0.01
N ASN A 66 -7.55 -20.33 0.38
CA ASN A 66 -6.86 -21.57 0.78
C ASN A 66 -6.78 -21.74 2.32
N ASN A 67 -7.55 -20.95 3.08
CA ASN A 67 -7.69 -21.04 4.54
C ASN A 67 -9.15 -21.28 4.92
#